data_AF-A0A117MMX3-F1
#
_entry.id   AF-A0A117MMX3-F1
#
_cell.length_a   1.000
_cell.length_b   1.000
_cell.length_c   1.000
_cell.angle_alpha   90.00
_cell.angle_beta   90.00
_cell.angle_gamma   90.00
#
_symmetry.space_group_name_H-M   'P 1'
#
loop_
_entity.id
_entity.type
_entity.pdbx_description
1 polymer ?
#
loop_
_entity_poly.entity_id
_entity_poly.type
_entity_poly.pdbx_seq_one_letter_code
_entity_poly.pdbx_strand_id
1 'polypeptide(L)'
;MKKRTAENREERLVRINRYLAMCGVASRRASDQLVEAGRVMINGSIIMEPGLKVDPSVDEVIVDGRMLALPEGKKVYILFNKPKNVITTNSDEKNRDTILNYISVKERIYPVGRLDRKTTGVLLLTNDGNLAHKLMHPSSNVKKEYIAVLDKKFPHTLLLQLTGGMRLKDTGEKVSPCQA
;
A
#
# COMPACT_ATOMS: atom_id res chain seq x y z
N MET A 1 -12.38 -35.97 -5.27
CA MET A 1 -11.96 -35.06 -6.36
C MET A 1 -12.68 -33.70 -6.41
N LYS A 2 -13.84 -33.48 -5.76
CA LYS A 2 -14.57 -32.18 -5.83
C LYS A 2 -14.04 -31.02 -4.95
N LYS A 3 -13.19 -31.27 -3.93
CA LYS A 3 -12.70 -30.21 -3.02
C LYS A 3 -11.63 -29.28 -3.65
N ARG A 4 -10.71 -29.83 -4.46
CA ARG A 4 -9.59 -29.08 -5.08
C ARG A 4 -10.02 -27.96 -6.04
N THR A 5 -11.18 -28.09 -6.70
CA THR A 5 -11.62 -27.14 -7.74
C THR A 5 -12.26 -25.88 -7.14
N ALA A 6 -12.94 -26.00 -6.00
CA ALA A 6 -13.54 -24.87 -5.29
C ALA A 6 -12.49 -24.06 -4.51
N GLU A 7 -11.53 -24.72 -3.87
CA GLU A 7 -10.39 -24.09 -3.19
C GLU A 7 -9.58 -23.20 -4.15
N ASN A 8 -9.28 -23.71 -5.36
CA ASN A 8 -8.59 -22.93 -6.40
C ASN A 8 -9.40 -21.74 -6.94
N ARG A 9 -10.74 -21.74 -6.81
CA ARG A 9 -11.56 -20.60 -7.22
C ARG A 9 -11.51 -19.51 -6.16
N GLU A 10 -11.57 -19.88 -4.89
CA GLU A 10 -11.57 -18.93 -3.77
C GLU A 10 -10.25 -18.16 -3.65
N GLU A 11 -9.12 -18.78 -3.98
CA GLU A 11 -7.80 -18.12 -4.07
C GLU A 11 -7.70 -17.09 -5.21
N ARG A 12 -8.48 -17.26 -6.28
CA ARG A 12 -8.50 -16.35 -7.44
C ARG A 12 -9.45 -15.17 -7.28
N LEU A 13 -10.38 -15.26 -6.34
CA LEU A 13 -11.35 -14.21 -6.07
C LEU A 13 -10.69 -12.98 -5.43
N VAL A 14 -10.85 -11.83 -6.07
CA VAL A 14 -10.33 -10.54 -5.61
C VAL A 14 -11.51 -9.66 -5.21
N ARG A 15 -11.45 -9.00 -4.05
CA ARG A 15 -12.48 -8.01 -3.68
C ARG A 15 -12.57 -6.91 -4.74
N ILE A 16 -13.78 -6.51 -5.10
CA ILE A 16 -14.04 -5.54 -6.18
C ILE A 16 -13.26 -4.24 -5.99
N ASN A 17 -13.18 -3.71 -4.77
CA ASN A 17 -12.43 -2.48 -4.50
C ASN A 17 -10.93 -2.59 -4.80
N ARG A 18 -10.36 -3.79 -4.63
CA ARG A 18 -8.98 -4.12 -4.94
C ARG A 18 -8.81 -4.32 -6.43
N TYR A 19 -9.76 -4.98 -7.09
CA TYR A 19 -9.77 -5.13 -8.55
C TYR A 19 -9.79 -3.75 -9.24
N LEU A 20 -10.73 -2.87 -8.87
CA LEU A 20 -10.81 -1.50 -9.41
C LEU A 20 -9.53 -0.70 -9.17
N ALA A 21 -8.90 -0.85 -8.01
CA ALA A 21 -7.63 -0.19 -7.71
C ALA A 21 -6.47 -0.74 -8.56
N MET A 22 -6.45 -2.04 -8.83
CA MET A 22 -5.47 -2.68 -9.72
C MET A 22 -5.66 -2.24 -11.18
N CYS A 23 -6.90 -2.01 -11.60
CA CYS A 23 -7.22 -1.42 -12.91
C CYS A 23 -6.91 0.08 -13.01
N GLY A 24 -6.39 0.69 -11.94
CA GLY A 24 -6.02 2.10 -11.93
C GLY A 24 -7.19 3.07 -11.85
N VAL A 25 -8.42 2.58 -11.64
CA VAL A 25 -9.65 3.39 -11.63
C VAL A 25 -9.64 4.37 -10.46
N ALA A 26 -9.37 3.89 -9.25
CA ALA A 26 -9.38 4.71 -8.04
C ALA A 26 -8.54 4.08 -6.92
N SER A 27 -8.37 4.79 -5.79
CA SER A 27 -7.87 4.16 -4.56
C SER A 27 -8.89 3.13 -4.03
N ARG A 28 -8.49 2.14 -3.22
CA ARG A 28 -9.43 1.15 -2.68
C ARG A 28 -10.66 1.77 -1.99
N ARG A 29 -10.47 2.84 -1.20
CA ARG A 29 -11.57 3.54 -0.51
C ARG A 29 -12.48 4.27 -1.49
N ALA A 30 -11.89 4.94 -2.47
CA ALA A 30 -12.68 5.60 -3.53
C ALA A 30 -13.40 4.56 -4.41
N SER A 31 -12.82 3.37 -4.60
CA SER A 31 -13.48 2.25 -5.27
C SER A 31 -14.68 1.74 -4.48
N ASP A 32 -14.61 1.69 -3.14
CA ASP A 32 -15.78 1.37 -2.32
C ASP A 32 -16.90 2.40 -2.53
N GLN A 33 -16.58 3.70 -2.58
CA GLN A 33 -17.55 4.76 -2.88
C GLN A 33 -18.18 4.63 -4.28
N LEU A 34 -17.41 4.22 -5.29
CA LEU A 34 -17.94 3.98 -6.64
C LEU A 34 -18.95 2.82 -6.65
N VAL A 35 -18.66 1.76 -5.89
CA VAL A 35 -19.57 0.62 -5.72
C VAL A 35 -20.84 1.10 -5.01
N GLU A 36 -20.73 1.74 -3.86
CA GLU A 36 -21.89 2.27 -3.11
C GLU A 36 -22.77 3.21 -3.94
N ALA A 37 -22.16 3.98 -4.85
CA ALA A 37 -22.88 4.87 -5.76
C ALA A 37 -23.57 4.15 -6.94
N GLY A 38 -23.48 2.82 -7.04
CA GLY A 38 -24.09 2.04 -8.13
C GLY A 38 -23.41 2.27 -9.49
N ARG A 39 -22.16 2.74 -9.49
CA ARG A 39 -21.40 3.05 -10.72
C ARG A 39 -20.64 1.85 -11.28
N VAL A 40 -20.72 0.71 -10.59
CA VAL A 40 -19.97 -0.52 -10.90
C VAL A 40 -20.97 -1.61 -11.25
N MET A 41 -20.77 -2.24 -12.40
CA MET A 41 -21.56 -3.34 -12.91
C MET A 41 -20.67 -4.57 -13.09
N ILE A 42 -21.17 -5.74 -12.70
CA ILE A 42 -20.46 -7.02 -12.79
C ILE A 42 -21.38 -8.00 -13.52
N ASN A 43 -20.92 -8.56 -14.64
CA ASN A 43 -21.68 -9.48 -15.48
C ASN A 43 -23.10 -8.97 -15.79
N GLY A 44 -23.23 -7.68 -16.12
CA GLY A 44 -24.50 -7.03 -16.45
C GLY A 44 -25.38 -6.61 -15.25
N SER A 45 -24.95 -6.85 -14.00
CA SER A 45 -25.70 -6.45 -12.79
C SER A 45 -25.03 -5.31 -12.04
N ILE A 46 -25.77 -4.24 -11.72
CA ILE A 46 -25.25 -3.14 -10.90
C ILE A 46 -25.03 -3.63 -9.48
N ILE A 47 -23.85 -3.39 -8.93
CA ILE A 47 -23.46 -3.81 -7.59
C ILE A 47 -23.29 -2.58 -6.69
N MET A 48 -23.94 -2.64 -5.52
CA MET A 48 -23.87 -1.58 -4.51
C MET A 48 -23.27 -2.05 -3.17
N GLU A 49 -22.87 -3.32 -3.06
CA GLU A 49 -22.35 -3.89 -1.82
C GLU A 49 -20.80 -3.88 -1.78
N PRO A 50 -20.18 -3.12 -0.86
CA PRO A 50 -18.73 -3.06 -0.72
C PRO A 50 -18.18 -4.36 -0.09
N GLY A 51 -17.73 -5.29 -0.93
CA GLY A 51 -17.18 -6.55 -0.43
C GLY A 51 -17.24 -7.71 -1.39
N LEU A 52 -18.08 -7.58 -2.42
CA LEU A 52 -18.20 -8.57 -3.47
C LEU A 52 -16.83 -8.90 -4.06
N LYS A 53 -16.60 -10.19 -4.32
CA LYS A 53 -15.37 -10.65 -4.96
C LYS A 53 -15.65 -10.97 -6.42
N VAL A 54 -14.70 -10.64 -7.27
CA VAL A 54 -14.69 -10.95 -8.69
C VAL A 54 -13.56 -11.92 -9.00
N ASP A 55 -13.76 -12.78 -9.97
CA ASP A 55 -12.72 -13.55 -10.63
C ASP A 55 -12.23 -12.74 -11.85
N PRO A 56 -11.03 -12.16 -11.77
CA PRO A 56 -10.51 -11.30 -12.85
C PRO A 56 -10.32 -12.00 -14.20
N SER A 57 -10.36 -13.34 -14.23
CA SER A 57 -10.16 -14.12 -15.46
C SER A 57 -11.44 -14.39 -16.24
N VAL A 58 -12.61 -14.19 -15.61
CA VAL A 58 -13.91 -14.54 -16.23
C VAL A 58 -14.99 -13.49 -16.02
N ASP A 59 -14.95 -12.71 -14.93
CA ASP A 59 -15.99 -11.72 -14.64
C ASP A 59 -15.77 -10.43 -15.45
N GLU A 60 -16.83 -9.98 -16.10
CA GLU A 60 -16.87 -8.70 -16.79
C GLU A 60 -17.20 -7.59 -15.78
N VAL A 61 -16.28 -6.65 -15.60
CA VAL A 61 -16.48 -5.51 -14.69
C VAL A 61 -16.55 -4.22 -15.51
N ILE A 62 -17.64 -3.48 -15.40
CA ILE A 62 -17.85 -2.20 -16.06
C ILE A 62 -17.96 -1.10 -15.01
N VAL A 63 -17.28 0.02 -15.23
CA VAL A 63 -17.42 1.23 -14.40
C VAL A 63 -17.76 2.40 -15.30
N ASP A 64 -18.87 3.08 -15.01
CA ASP A 64 -19.40 4.19 -15.82
C ASP A 64 -19.50 3.89 -17.32
N GLY A 65 -19.96 2.68 -17.65
CA GLY A 65 -20.10 2.23 -19.04
C GLY A 65 -18.79 1.84 -19.73
N ARG A 66 -17.64 1.87 -19.03
CA ARG A 66 -16.35 1.41 -19.56
C ARG A 66 -16.00 0.04 -18.99
N MET A 67 -15.84 -0.95 -19.87
CA MET A 67 -15.36 -2.26 -19.49
C MET A 67 -13.91 -2.16 -19.01
N LEU A 68 -13.66 -2.73 -17.83
CA LEU A 68 -12.35 -2.83 -17.23
C LEU A 68 -11.74 -4.17 -17.60
N ALA A 69 -10.51 -4.12 -18.08
CA ALA A 69 -9.64 -5.28 -18.06
C ALA A 69 -8.64 -5.08 -16.92
N LEU A 70 -8.24 -6.17 -16.25
CA LEU A 70 -6.98 -6.10 -15.53
C LEU A 70 -5.93 -5.67 -16.55
N PRO A 71 -5.16 -4.61 -16.28
CA PRO A 71 -3.94 -4.45 -17.02
C PRO A 71 -3.17 -5.75 -16.80
N GLU A 72 -2.76 -6.41 -17.87
CA GLU A 72 -1.51 -7.20 -17.87
C GLU A 72 -0.34 -6.23 -17.64
N GLY A 73 -0.47 -5.41 -16.59
CA GLY A 73 0.32 -4.24 -16.34
C GLY A 73 1.67 -4.74 -15.90
N LYS A 74 2.69 -4.29 -16.62
CA LYS A 74 4.08 -4.44 -16.20
C LYS A 74 4.19 -4.10 -14.72
N LYS A 75 4.70 -5.05 -13.93
CA LYS A 75 5.01 -4.78 -12.53
C LYS A 75 6.12 -3.76 -12.47
N VAL A 76 5.91 -2.71 -11.70
CA VAL A 76 6.86 -1.61 -11.53
C VAL A 76 7.41 -1.67 -10.12
N TYR A 77 8.74 -1.61 -10.00
CA TYR A 77 9.44 -1.55 -8.73
C TYR A 77 10.50 -0.46 -8.83
N ILE A 78 10.38 0.57 -7.99
CA ILE A 78 11.24 1.75 -8.03
C ILE A 78 11.85 1.97 -6.66
N LEU A 79 13.18 1.96 -6.59
CA LEU A 79 13.92 2.34 -5.40
C LEU A 79 14.22 3.83 -5.45
N PHE A 80 13.57 4.60 -4.58
CA PHE A 80 13.69 6.05 -4.55
C PHE A 80 14.45 6.50 -3.31
N ASN A 81 15.50 7.29 -3.50
CA ASN A 81 16.12 8.00 -2.39
C ASN A 81 15.37 9.31 -2.14
N LYS A 82 14.40 9.26 -1.21
CA LYS A 82 13.52 10.38 -0.91
C LYS A 82 14.32 11.54 -0.30
N PRO A 83 14.26 12.75 -0.89
CA PRO A 83 14.91 13.92 -0.31
C PRO A 83 14.11 14.48 0.88
N LYS A 84 14.74 15.40 1.60
CA LYS A 84 14.13 16.11 2.73
C LYS A 84 13.01 17.01 2.22
N ASN A 85 12.03 17.29 3.08
CA ASN A 85 10.90 18.19 2.83
C ASN A 85 9.84 17.71 1.83
N VAL A 86 10.03 16.54 1.21
CA VAL A 86 9.03 15.87 0.34
C VAL A 86 8.07 15.02 1.17
N ILE A 87 6.80 14.94 0.76
CA ILE A 87 5.75 14.19 1.46
C ILE A 87 5.50 12.84 0.79
N THR A 88 5.42 11.79 1.60
CA THR A 88 5.06 10.44 1.16
C THR A 88 3.55 10.28 1.09
N THR A 89 2.95 10.70 -0.04
CA THR A 89 1.51 10.57 -0.30
C THR A 89 1.22 10.32 -1.78
N ASN A 90 0.06 9.72 -2.08
CA ASN A 90 -0.44 9.52 -3.45
C ASN A 90 -1.40 10.62 -3.91
N SER A 91 -1.82 11.50 -2.99
CA SER A 91 -2.67 12.66 -3.26
C SER A 91 -2.37 13.72 -2.22
N ASP A 92 -2.14 14.95 -2.65
CA ASP A 92 -1.92 16.08 -1.74
C ASP A 92 -2.94 17.18 -1.97
N GLU A 93 -3.69 17.51 -0.92
CA GLU A 93 -4.74 18.54 -0.96
C GLU A 93 -4.20 19.95 -0.67
N LYS A 94 -2.91 20.08 -0.33
CA LYS A 94 -2.29 21.34 0.12
C LYS A 94 -1.17 21.80 -0.80
N ASN A 95 -1.12 21.26 -2.02
CA ASN A 95 -0.14 21.57 -3.06
C ASN A 95 1.32 21.50 -2.59
N ARG A 96 1.63 20.52 -1.73
CA ARG A 96 2.95 20.27 -1.16
C ARG A 96 3.75 19.37 -2.10
N ASP A 97 5.07 19.49 -2.04
CA ASP A 97 5.95 18.65 -2.85
C ASP A 97 5.85 17.16 -2.43
N THR A 98 5.56 16.28 -3.38
CA THR A 98 5.30 14.85 -3.13
C THR A 98 6.28 13.96 -3.85
N ILE A 99 6.40 12.71 -3.39
CA ILE A 99 7.24 11.69 -4.05
C ILE A 99 6.88 11.49 -5.53
N LEU A 100 5.63 11.72 -5.92
CA LEU A 100 5.18 11.51 -7.30
C LEU A 100 5.74 12.56 -8.25
N ASN A 101 6.12 13.74 -7.77
CA ASN A 101 6.74 14.79 -8.58
C ASN A 101 8.14 14.39 -9.09
N TYR A 102 8.77 13.41 -8.46
CA TYR A 102 10.13 12.96 -8.78
C TYR A 102 10.17 11.71 -9.66
N ILE A 103 9.01 11.08 -9.93
CA ILE A 103 8.93 9.78 -10.60
C ILE A 103 8.06 9.89 -11.85
N SER A 104 8.65 9.66 -13.02
CA SER A 104 7.93 9.60 -14.29
C SER A 104 7.66 8.16 -14.70
N VAL A 105 6.43 7.68 -14.47
CA VAL A 105 5.97 6.36 -14.88
C VAL A 105 4.51 6.42 -15.33
N LYS A 106 4.13 5.58 -16.31
CA LYS A 106 2.75 5.54 -16.83
C LYS A 106 1.82 4.82 -15.88
N GLU A 107 2.32 3.77 -15.24
CA GLU A 107 1.59 2.92 -14.34
C GLU A 107 1.32 3.62 -13.01
N ARG A 108 0.14 3.42 -12.45
CA ARG A 108 -0.20 3.90 -11.11
C ARG A 108 0.64 3.17 -10.05
N ILE A 109 1.55 3.89 -9.39
CA ILE A 109 2.39 3.38 -8.30
C ILE A 109 1.99 3.97 -6.95
N TYR A 110 2.45 3.35 -5.87
CA TYR A 110 2.30 3.85 -4.50
C TYR A 110 3.50 3.44 -3.63
N PRO A 111 3.79 4.19 -2.55
CA PRO A 111 4.91 3.89 -1.67
C PRO A 111 4.64 2.64 -0.83
N VAL A 112 5.69 1.87 -0.58
CA VAL A 112 5.72 0.77 0.37
C VAL A 112 6.13 1.32 1.73
N GLY A 113 5.13 1.61 2.56
CA GLY A 113 5.31 2.31 3.82
C GLY A 113 5.41 3.81 3.63
N ARG A 114 5.88 4.52 4.65
CA ARG A 114 6.05 5.97 4.60
C ARG A 114 7.35 6.38 5.29
N LEU A 115 8.01 7.38 4.72
CA LEU A 115 9.01 8.19 5.41
C LEU A 115 8.40 9.54 5.73
N ASP A 116 8.68 10.06 6.92
CA ASP A 116 8.24 11.38 7.34
C ASP A 116 8.86 12.47 6.47
N ARG A 117 8.24 13.65 6.48
CA ARG A 117 8.66 14.80 5.65
C ARG A 117 10.13 15.17 5.85
N LYS A 118 10.61 15.13 7.10
CA LYS A 118 12.00 15.48 7.44
C LYS A 118 12.98 14.32 7.27
N THR A 119 12.48 13.10 7.07
CA THR A 119 13.30 11.90 6.87
C THR A 119 13.67 11.74 5.41
N THR A 120 14.93 11.39 5.18
CA THR A 120 15.50 11.07 3.87
C THR A 120 15.81 9.59 3.75
N GLY A 121 16.09 9.13 2.54
CA GLY A 121 16.61 7.78 2.32
C GLY A 121 15.68 6.90 1.51
N VAL A 122 15.88 5.60 1.66
CA VAL A 122 15.30 4.59 0.77
C VAL A 122 13.80 4.45 0.97
N LEU A 123 13.05 4.61 -0.11
CA LEU A 123 11.61 4.36 -0.20
C LEU A 123 11.33 3.54 -1.46
N LEU A 124 10.68 2.39 -1.30
CA LEU A 124 10.22 1.58 -2.43
C LEU A 124 8.86 2.09 -2.91
N LEU A 125 8.67 2.21 -4.23
CA LEU A 125 7.38 2.45 -4.85
C LEU A 125 7.04 1.29 -5.80
N THR A 126 5.78 0.87 -5.82
CA THR A 126 5.33 -0.24 -6.67
C THR A 126 3.83 -0.16 -6.98
N ASN A 127 3.41 -0.87 -8.03
CA ASN A 127 2.02 -1.21 -8.32
C ASN A 127 1.67 -2.66 -7.88
N ASP A 128 2.61 -3.36 -7.25
CA ASP A 128 2.42 -4.71 -6.72
C ASP A 128 1.89 -4.68 -5.29
N GLY A 129 0.58 -4.89 -5.14
CA GLY A 129 -0.10 -4.84 -3.85
C GLY A 129 0.29 -5.98 -2.93
N ASN A 130 0.64 -7.13 -3.48
CA ASN A 130 1.04 -8.30 -2.71
C ASN A 130 2.41 -8.08 -2.08
N LEU A 131 3.38 -7.61 -2.88
CA LEU A 131 4.71 -7.29 -2.37
C LEU A 131 4.63 -6.15 -1.34
N ALA A 132 3.92 -5.07 -1.66
CA ALA A 132 3.77 -3.94 -0.76
C ALA A 132 3.16 -4.37 0.58
N HIS A 133 2.09 -5.16 0.55
CA HIS A 133 1.47 -5.71 1.76
C HIS A 133 2.47 -6.58 2.55
N LYS A 134 3.16 -7.50 1.89
CA LYS A 134 4.14 -8.38 2.54
C LYS A 134 5.26 -7.58 3.21
N LEU A 135 5.79 -6.55 2.56
CA LEU A 135 6.87 -5.73 3.12
C LEU A 135 6.43 -4.82 4.27
N MET A 136 5.17 -4.37 4.26
CA MET A 136 4.61 -3.49 5.30
C MET A 136 4.03 -4.24 6.49
N HIS A 137 3.52 -5.46 6.29
CA HIS A 137 2.81 -6.18 7.33
C HIS A 137 3.77 -6.55 8.49
N PRO A 138 3.44 -6.22 9.76
CA PRO A 138 4.32 -6.46 10.90
C PRO A 138 4.77 -7.92 11.05
N SER A 139 3.89 -8.88 10.75
CA SER A 139 4.22 -10.32 10.86
C SER A 139 5.33 -10.77 9.91
N SER A 140 5.61 -10.02 8.85
CA SER A 140 6.67 -10.36 7.90
C SER A 140 8.07 -10.07 8.44
N ASN A 141 8.19 -9.37 9.57
CA ASN A 141 9.45 -9.08 10.26
C ASN A 141 10.55 -8.49 9.35
N VAL A 142 10.15 -7.69 8.35
CA VAL A 142 11.10 -7.04 7.43
C VAL A 142 11.83 -5.92 8.17
N LYS A 143 13.13 -6.16 8.41
CA LYS A 143 14.03 -5.21 9.07
C LYS A 143 14.15 -3.92 8.27
N LYS A 144 14.21 -2.80 9.00
CA LYS A 144 14.41 -1.45 8.46
C LYS A 144 15.53 -0.82 9.25
N GLU A 145 16.52 -0.29 8.55
CA GLU A 145 17.71 0.29 9.15
C GLU A 145 17.69 1.81 8.95
N TYR A 146 18.13 2.53 9.97
CA TYR A 146 18.11 3.99 9.99
C TYR A 146 19.43 4.52 10.53
N ILE A 147 19.95 5.56 9.88
CA ILE A 147 21.00 6.39 10.45
C ILE A 147 20.31 7.57 11.15
N ALA A 148 20.39 7.61 12.47
CA ALA A 148 19.83 8.69 13.28
C ALA A 148 20.96 9.62 13.75
N VAL A 149 20.81 10.92 13.47
CA VAL A 149 21.72 11.96 13.95
C VAL A 149 21.07 12.69 15.12
N LEU A 150 21.81 12.81 16.23
CA LEU A 150 21.36 13.45 17.45
C LEU A 150 22.00 14.83 17.61
N ASP A 151 21.31 15.74 18.29
CA ASP A 151 21.82 17.06 18.67
C ASP A 151 22.87 16.98 19.79
N LYS A 152 22.86 15.89 20.56
CA LYS A 152 23.77 15.61 21.68
C LYS A 152 24.30 14.19 21.60
N LYS A 153 25.44 13.95 22.25
CA LYS A 153 26.00 12.61 22.39
C LYS A 153 25.02 11.67 23.11
N PHE A 154 24.78 10.49 22.54
CA PHE A 154 23.95 9.49 23.18
C PHE A 154 24.65 8.88 24.41
N PRO A 155 24.02 8.86 25.60
CA PRO A 155 24.60 8.22 26.77
C PRO A 155 24.63 6.69 26.61
N HIS A 156 25.81 6.07 26.70
CA HIS A 156 25.96 4.62 26.55
C HIS A 156 25.16 3.84 27.61
N THR A 157 24.91 4.44 28.79
CA THR A 157 24.08 3.86 29.85
C THR A 157 22.62 3.63 29.42
N LEU A 158 22.12 4.38 28.43
CA LEU A 158 20.76 4.25 27.91
C LEU A 158 20.65 3.24 26.76
N LEU A 159 21.76 2.66 26.29
CA LEU A 159 21.77 1.79 25.12
C LEU A 159 20.96 0.52 25.33
N LEU A 160 21.09 -0.13 26.50
CA LEU A 160 20.31 -1.32 26.84
C LEU A 160 18.80 -1.02 26.93
N GLN A 161 18.44 0.17 27.43
CA GLN A 161 17.05 0.60 27.49
C GLN A 161 16.48 0.84 26.09
N LEU A 162 17.26 1.46 25.20
CA LEU A 162 16.86 1.71 23.82
C LEU A 162 16.66 0.40 23.04
N THR A 163 17.65 -0.50 23.08
CA THR A 163 17.64 -1.76 22.32
C THR A 163 16.71 -2.82 22.91
N GLY A 164 16.41 -2.76 24.22
CA GLY A 164 15.51 -3.69 24.91
C GLY A 164 14.00 -3.47 24.67
N GLY A 165 13.63 -2.43 23.92
CA GLY A 165 12.25 -2.05 23.66
C GLY A 165 11.68 -1.12 24.74
N MET A 166 11.31 0.07 24.32
CA MET A 166 10.80 1.15 25.19
C MET A 166 9.27 1.25 25.17
N ARG A 167 8.68 1.97 26.13
CA ARG A 167 7.28 2.39 26.05
C ARG A 167 7.18 3.80 25.48
N LEU A 168 6.31 3.98 24.49
CA LEU A 168 5.99 5.29 23.95
C LEU A 168 5.20 6.10 24.99
N LYS A 169 5.53 7.37 25.14
CA LYS A 169 4.94 8.23 26.18
C LYS A 169 3.49 8.59 25.89
N ASP A 170 3.17 8.76 24.61
CA ASP A 170 1.89 9.18 24.09
C ASP A 170 0.87 8.03 24.02
N THR A 171 1.31 6.83 23.64
CA THR A 171 0.41 5.66 23.50
C THR A 171 0.54 4.63 24.62
N GLY A 172 1.65 4.64 25.37
CA GLY A 172 1.98 3.59 26.35
C GLY A 172 2.42 2.26 25.72
N GLU A 173 2.37 2.15 24.39
CA GLU A 173 2.71 0.94 23.65
C GLU A 173 4.19 0.60 23.82
N LYS A 174 4.48 -0.69 24.02
CA LYS A 174 5.85 -1.18 24.07
C LYS A 174 6.34 -1.46 22.65
N VAL A 175 7.39 -0.77 22.23
CA VAL A 175 8.05 -1.04 20.95
C VAL A 175 8.88 -2.31 21.03
N SER A 176 9.04 -2.99 19.89
CA SER A 176 9.88 -4.18 19.79
C SER A 176 11.35 -3.83 20.06
N PRO A 177 12.14 -4.78 20.61
CA PRO A 177 13.59 -4.65 20.70
C PRO A 177 14.22 -4.37 19.32
N CYS A 178 15.34 -3.64 19.31
CA CYS A 178 16.07 -3.28 18.11
C CYS A 178 17.58 -3.44 18.28
N GLN A 179 18.32 -3.26 17.18
CA GLN A 179 19.79 -3.19 17.16
C GLN A 179 20.18 -1.73 16.93
N ALA A 180 21.22 -1.28 17.63
CA ALA A 180 21.75 0.09 17.58
C ALA A 180 23.28 0.07 17.63
#